data_AF-M7XEG8-F1
#
_entry.id   AF-M7XEG8-F1
#
_cell.length_a   1.000
_cell.length_b   1.000
_cell.length_c   1.000
_cell.angle_alpha   90.00
_cell.angle_beta   90.00
_cell.angle_gamma   90.00
#
_symmetry.space_group_name_H-M   'P 1'
#
loop_
_entity.id
_entity.type
_entity.pdbx_description
1 polymer ?
#
loop_
_entity_poly.entity_id
_entity_poly.type
_entity_poly.pdbx_seq_one_letter_code
_entity_poly.pdbx_strand_id
1 'polypeptide(L)'
;MKTKLIITALLTAAMFYAFPSTAHETAKSKETVQQQVDEMPVPPGGMEGWINYFKNNLKYPEAAKKNGVEGMVMLSFIVRKDGSVSDVQVLRGIGAGCDEEAVRLLTNSEKWTPGKKENKPVDVEMKLPVQFKL
;
A
#
# COMPACT_ATOMS: atom_id res chain seq x y z
N MET A 1 -27.07 20.14 -56.60
CA MET A 1 -26.93 21.55 -57.04
C MET A 1 -27.89 22.36 -56.18
N LYS A 2 -27.56 23.41 -55.41
CA LYS A 2 -26.36 24.26 -55.13
C LYS A 2 -26.52 24.83 -53.69
N THR A 3 -25.55 25.18 -52.83
CA THR A 3 -24.07 25.05 -52.85
C THR A 3 -23.50 24.73 -51.43
N LYS A 4 -23.12 25.73 -50.59
CA LYS A 4 -22.48 25.61 -49.24
C LYS A 4 -22.55 26.96 -48.46
N LEU A 5 -22.08 26.95 -47.19
CA LEU A 5 -21.84 28.08 -46.24
C LEU A 5 -23.11 28.73 -45.64
N ILE A 6 -23.32 28.90 -44.33
CA ILE A 6 -22.47 29.11 -43.11
C ILE A 6 -21.90 30.53 -42.99
N ILE A 7 -22.39 31.29 -41.98
CA ILE A 7 -21.75 32.35 -41.13
C ILE A 7 -22.87 33.15 -40.41
N THR A 8 -22.81 33.66 -39.17
CA THR A 8 -22.13 33.30 -37.90
C THR A 8 -22.81 34.06 -36.74
N ALA A 9 -23.05 33.39 -35.60
CA ALA A 9 -23.28 33.86 -34.20
C ALA A 9 -24.08 35.16 -33.86
N LEU A 10 -24.91 35.07 -32.81
CA LEU A 10 -25.04 36.09 -31.74
C LEU A 10 -25.60 35.48 -30.44
N LEU A 11 -25.52 36.21 -29.32
CA LEU A 11 -25.68 35.69 -27.95
C LEU A 11 -27.12 35.46 -27.49
N THR A 12 -27.32 34.41 -26.68
CA THR A 12 -28.14 34.47 -25.45
C THR A 12 -27.41 33.71 -24.33
N ALA A 13 -27.41 34.23 -23.11
CA ALA A 13 -26.69 33.65 -21.97
C ALA A 13 -27.63 33.23 -20.83
N ALA A 14 -27.16 32.27 -20.02
CA ALA A 14 -27.68 31.87 -18.70
C ALA A 14 -29.18 31.48 -18.58
N MET A 15 -29.45 30.20 -18.29
CA MET A 15 -29.83 29.82 -16.92
C MET A 15 -29.79 28.30 -16.68
N PHE A 16 -29.28 27.93 -15.50
CA PHE A 16 -29.69 26.80 -14.66
C PHE A 16 -30.56 25.69 -15.28
N TYR A 17 -29.91 24.57 -15.62
CA TYR A 17 -30.17 23.34 -14.86
C TYR A 17 -28.83 22.73 -14.44
N ALA A 18 -28.40 23.04 -13.23
CA ALA A 18 -27.38 22.25 -12.56
C ALA A 18 -28.00 20.96 -12.06
N PHE A 19 -27.24 19.87 -12.08
CA PHE A 19 -26.68 19.34 -10.83
C PHE A 19 -25.28 18.78 -11.14
N PRO A 20 -24.25 19.08 -10.32
CA PRO A 20 -22.89 18.61 -10.59
C PRO A 20 -22.82 17.09 -10.51
N SER A 21 -21.98 16.48 -11.37
CA SER A 21 -21.61 15.07 -11.21
C SER A 21 -20.77 14.93 -9.95
N THR A 22 -21.41 14.59 -8.83
CA THR A 22 -20.71 14.13 -7.62
C THR A 22 -20.23 12.70 -7.83
N ALA A 23 -19.29 12.53 -8.77
CA ALA A 23 -18.29 11.49 -8.65
C ALA A 23 -17.60 11.72 -7.30
N HIS A 24 -17.94 10.90 -6.31
CA HIS A 24 -17.28 10.94 -5.01
C HIS A 24 -15.90 10.27 -5.16
N GLU A 25 -15.02 10.95 -5.90
CA GLU A 25 -13.62 10.58 -6.00
C GLU A 25 -13.05 10.64 -4.59
N THR A 26 -12.78 9.45 -4.05
CA THR A 26 -12.44 9.29 -2.63
C THR A 26 -11.12 9.99 -2.36
N ALA A 27 -11.21 11.16 -1.71
CA ALA A 27 -10.08 11.97 -1.31
C ALA A 27 -9.27 11.27 -0.21
N LYS A 28 -8.57 10.19 -0.59
CA LYS A 28 -7.51 9.56 0.20
C LYS A 28 -6.41 10.60 0.36
N SER A 29 -6.48 11.33 1.47
CA SER A 29 -5.54 12.38 1.82
C SER A 29 -4.12 11.87 1.63
N LYS A 30 -3.33 12.58 0.82
CA LYS A 30 -1.87 12.39 0.74
C LYS A 30 -1.24 12.93 2.02
N GLU A 31 -1.46 12.22 3.11
CA GLU A 31 -0.74 12.39 4.36
C GLU A 31 0.75 12.14 4.07
N THR A 32 1.60 13.11 4.42
CA THR A 32 2.96 13.18 3.89
C THR A 32 3.88 12.15 4.56
N VAL A 33 3.97 10.98 3.94
CA VAL A 33 4.90 9.90 4.31
C VAL A 33 6.31 10.46 4.44
N GLN A 34 6.92 10.27 5.61
CA GLN A 34 8.24 10.82 5.92
C GLN A 34 9.34 9.87 5.44
N GLN A 35 10.19 10.35 4.53
CA GLN A 35 11.39 9.62 4.07
C GLN A 35 12.57 9.71 5.05
N GLN A 36 12.52 10.64 6.00
CA GLN A 36 13.50 10.79 7.08
C GLN A 36 12.76 11.05 8.38
N VAL A 37 13.05 10.22 9.39
CA VAL A 37 12.46 10.20 10.73
C VAL A 37 13.57 10.01 11.77
N ASP A 38 13.28 10.35 13.02
CA ASP A 38 14.23 10.25 14.13
C ASP A 38 14.16 8.86 14.79
N GLU A 39 12.96 8.26 14.81
CA GLU A 39 12.70 6.90 15.24
C GLU A 39 12.01 6.11 14.12
N MET A 40 12.51 4.91 13.82
CA MET A 40 11.88 3.99 12.86
C MET A 40 10.70 3.22 13.49
N PRO A 41 9.68 2.83 12.70
CA PRO A 41 8.64 1.92 13.16
C PRO A 41 9.19 0.59 13.69
N VAL A 42 8.56 0.05 14.74
CA VAL A 42 8.99 -1.21 15.40
C VAL A 42 7.83 -2.22 15.37
N PRO A 43 8.07 -3.48 14.94
CA PRO A 43 7.02 -4.50 14.89
C PRO A 43 6.55 -4.94 16.29
N PRO A 44 5.37 -5.60 16.39
CA PRO A 44 4.85 -6.17 17.63
C PRO A 44 5.87 -7.07 18.35
N GLY A 45 6.14 -6.79 19.63
CA GLY A 45 7.15 -7.51 20.42
C GLY A 45 8.60 -7.28 19.97
N GLY A 46 8.87 -6.25 19.17
CA GLY A 46 10.21 -5.97 18.63
C GLY A 46 10.68 -7.04 17.64
N MET A 47 11.98 -7.07 17.35
CA MET A 47 12.55 -8.02 16.38
C MET A 47 12.40 -9.49 16.82
N GLU A 48 12.46 -9.77 18.12
CA GLU A 48 12.22 -11.13 18.65
C GLU A 48 10.76 -11.55 18.51
N GLY A 49 9.81 -10.66 18.83
CA GLY A 49 8.38 -10.87 18.58
C GLY A 49 8.10 -11.10 17.09
N TRP A 50 8.74 -10.33 16.21
CA TRP A 50 8.61 -10.46 14.75
C TRP A 50 9.13 -11.80 14.22
N ILE A 51 10.32 -12.23 14.65
CA ILE A 51 10.89 -13.54 14.28
C ILE A 51 9.99 -14.68 14.75
N ASN A 52 9.48 -14.62 15.99
CA ASN A 52 8.55 -15.62 16.52
C ASN A 52 7.19 -15.59 15.80
N TYR A 53 6.67 -14.41 15.44
CA TYR A 53 5.45 -14.27 14.64
C TYR A 53 5.61 -14.98 13.29
N PHE A 54 6.69 -14.70 12.54
CA PHE A 54 6.95 -15.34 11.24
C PHE A 54 7.12 -16.86 11.39
N LYS A 55 7.93 -17.31 12.34
CA LYS A 55 8.15 -18.74 12.61
C LYS A 55 6.86 -19.51 12.88
N ASN A 56 5.90 -18.89 13.59
CA ASN A 56 4.67 -19.55 14.02
C ASN A 56 3.50 -19.38 13.02
N ASN A 57 3.54 -18.37 12.14
CA ASN A 57 2.41 -18.03 11.26
C ASN A 57 2.69 -18.25 9.76
N LEU A 58 3.94 -18.40 9.32
CA LEU A 58 4.30 -18.58 7.92
C LEU A 58 3.87 -19.96 7.40
N LYS A 59 3.06 -19.94 6.34
CA LYS A 59 2.51 -21.11 5.64
C LYS A 59 3.12 -21.20 4.26
N TYR A 60 4.23 -21.93 4.16
CA TYR A 60 4.89 -22.16 2.88
C TYR A 60 3.90 -22.78 1.87
N PRO A 61 3.61 -22.13 0.72
CA PRO A 61 2.58 -22.60 -0.20
C PRO A 61 2.86 -23.97 -0.81
N GLU A 62 1.84 -24.82 -0.93
CA GLU A 62 2.00 -26.18 -1.49
C GLU A 62 2.50 -26.19 -2.94
N ALA A 63 2.12 -25.19 -3.74
CA ALA A 63 2.63 -25.02 -5.11
C ALA A 63 4.14 -24.69 -5.11
N ALA A 64 4.59 -23.82 -4.20
CA ALA A 64 6.00 -23.48 -4.05
C ALA A 64 6.82 -24.66 -3.52
N LYS A 65 6.33 -25.39 -2.50
CA LYS A 65 6.95 -26.64 -2.01
C LYS A 65 7.13 -27.67 -3.13
N LYS A 66 6.04 -27.99 -3.84
CA LYS A 66 6.03 -29.02 -4.89
C LYS A 66 7.00 -28.70 -6.03
N ASN A 67 7.18 -27.42 -6.33
CA ASN A 67 8.01 -26.94 -7.44
C ASN A 67 9.43 -26.51 -7.00
N GLY A 68 9.79 -26.63 -5.71
CA GLY A 68 11.10 -26.21 -5.18
C GLY A 68 11.36 -24.69 -5.27
N VAL A 69 10.32 -23.86 -5.20
CA VAL A 69 10.42 -22.40 -5.40
C VAL A 69 10.84 -21.70 -4.10
N GLU A 70 12.15 -21.58 -3.92
CA GLU A 70 12.77 -20.79 -2.86
C GLU A 70 13.07 -19.34 -3.29
N GLY A 71 13.31 -18.47 -2.32
CA GLY A 71 13.88 -17.14 -2.57
C GLY A 71 13.52 -16.11 -1.51
N MET A 72 13.45 -14.86 -1.93
CA MET A 72 13.12 -13.72 -1.08
C MET A 72 12.09 -12.84 -1.76
N VAL A 73 10.94 -12.63 -1.14
CA VAL A 73 9.93 -11.64 -1.55
C VAL A 73 10.32 -10.29 -0.93
N MET A 74 10.19 -9.20 -1.69
CA MET A 74 10.38 -7.83 -1.21
C MET A 74 9.05 -7.09 -1.17
N LEU A 75 8.65 -6.58 -0.01
CA LEU A 75 7.47 -5.72 0.16
C LEU A 75 7.87 -4.27 0.44
N SER A 76 7.05 -3.32 -0.03
CA SER A 76 6.92 -1.96 0.53
C SER A 76 5.57 -1.85 1.23
N PHE A 77 5.49 -1.03 2.27
CA PHE A 77 4.24 -0.74 2.99
C PHE A 77 4.38 0.57 3.78
N ILE A 78 3.26 1.16 4.19
CA ILE A 78 3.26 2.31 5.10
C ILE A 78 2.80 1.85 6.49
N VAL A 79 3.66 2.04 7.49
CA VAL A 79 3.22 2.07 8.89
C VAL A 79 2.68 3.46 9.17
N ARG A 80 1.42 3.54 9.56
CA ARG A 80 0.72 4.79 9.89
C ARG A 80 1.07 5.25 11.30
N LYS A 81 0.89 6.54 11.55
CA LYS A 81 1.02 7.21 12.87
C LYS A 81 0.19 6.58 14.00
N ASP A 82 -0.82 5.77 13.68
CA ASP A 82 -1.65 5.03 14.65
C ASP A 82 -1.20 3.57 14.88
N GLY A 83 -0.10 3.15 14.26
CA GLY A 83 0.44 1.79 14.30
C GLY A 83 -0.19 0.81 13.30
N SER A 84 -1.16 1.21 12.47
CA SER A 84 -1.72 0.34 11.43
C SER A 84 -0.77 0.18 10.23
N VAL A 85 -0.80 -1.01 9.61
CA VAL A 85 -0.13 -1.27 8.33
C VAL A 85 -1.09 -1.00 7.18
N SER A 86 -0.59 -0.36 6.12
CA SER A 86 -1.38 0.05 4.97
C SER A 86 -0.55 0.06 3.69
N ASP A 87 -1.21 0.16 2.53
CA ASP A 87 -0.55 0.40 1.23
C ASP A 87 0.57 -0.62 0.89
N VAL A 88 0.35 -1.88 1.27
CA VAL A 88 1.27 -3.00 1.03
C VAL A 88 1.39 -3.30 -0.46
N GLN A 89 2.62 -3.38 -0.97
CA GLN A 89 2.95 -3.64 -2.37
C GLN A 89 4.10 -4.63 -2.48
N VAL A 90 4.01 -5.58 -3.42
CA VAL A 90 5.11 -6.49 -3.76
C VAL A 90 6.07 -5.78 -4.73
N LEU A 91 7.26 -5.42 -4.25
CA LEU A 91 8.31 -4.81 -5.07
C LEU A 91 9.07 -5.81 -5.93
N ARG A 92 9.25 -7.04 -5.41
CA ARG A 92 9.84 -8.16 -6.15
C ARG A 92 9.34 -9.47 -5.56
N GLY A 93 8.53 -10.19 -6.33
CA GLY A 93 8.02 -11.50 -5.96
C GLY A 93 8.99 -12.65 -6.25
N ILE A 94 8.56 -13.85 -5.87
CA ILE A 94 9.05 -15.16 -6.35
C ILE A 94 7.90 -16.03 -6.91
N GLY A 95 6.64 -15.60 -6.78
CA GLY A 95 5.47 -16.30 -7.28
C GLY A 95 5.09 -17.54 -6.46
N ALA A 96 4.37 -18.47 -7.12
CA ALA A 96 3.92 -19.77 -6.56
C ALA A 96 3.11 -19.69 -5.24
N GLY A 97 2.51 -18.53 -4.93
CA GLY A 97 1.75 -18.28 -3.70
C GLY A 97 2.55 -17.58 -2.59
N CYS A 98 3.87 -17.42 -2.75
CA CYS A 98 4.74 -16.87 -1.69
C CYS A 98 4.57 -15.35 -1.54
N ASP A 99 4.20 -14.67 -2.63
CA ASP A 99 4.02 -13.23 -2.65
C ASP A 99 2.75 -12.85 -1.87
N GLU A 100 1.66 -13.59 -2.10
CA GLU A 100 0.39 -13.49 -1.40
C GLU A 100 0.52 -13.87 0.09
N GLU A 101 1.30 -14.91 0.42
CA GLU A 101 1.59 -15.30 1.80
C GLU A 101 2.39 -14.23 2.55
N ALA A 102 3.39 -13.62 1.90
CA ALA A 102 4.16 -12.51 2.48
C ALA A 102 3.26 -11.29 2.78
N VAL A 103 2.37 -10.93 1.83
CA VAL A 103 1.37 -9.88 2.04
C VAL A 103 0.41 -10.24 3.18
N ARG A 104 -0.06 -11.49 3.26
CA ARG A 104 -0.95 -11.97 4.34
C ARG A 104 -0.30 -11.86 5.71
N LEU A 105 0.96 -12.27 5.87
CA LEU A 105 1.69 -12.19 7.13
C LEU A 105 1.85 -10.74 7.61
N LEU A 106 2.15 -9.82 6.69
CA LEU A 106 2.28 -8.41 7.01
C LEU A 106 0.93 -7.75 7.34
N THR A 107 -0.13 -8.08 6.58
CA THR A 107 -1.49 -7.54 6.79
C THR A 107 -2.13 -8.08 8.06
N ASN A 108 -1.83 -9.33 8.45
CA ASN A 108 -2.32 -9.96 9.68
C ASN A 108 -1.39 -9.71 10.89
N SER A 109 -0.45 -8.78 10.81
CA SER A 109 0.35 -8.37 11.96
C SER A 109 -0.44 -7.49 12.92
N GLU A 110 -0.15 -7.58 14.22
CA GLU A 110 -0.68 -6.64 15.22
C GLU A 110 -0.15 -5.21 14.99
N LYS A 111 -0.71 -4.23 15.68
CA LYS A 111 -0.29 -2.83 15.53
C LYS A 111 1.19 -2.64 15.88
N TRP A 112 1.90 -2.00 14.96
CA TRP A 112 3.30 -1.62 15.11
C TRP A 112 3.42 -0.39 16.01
N THR A 113 4.58 -0.21 16.64
CA THR A 113 4.96 1.11 17.17
C THR A 113 5.23 2.02 15.97
N PRO A 114 4.54 3.18 15.84
CA PRO A 114 4.78 4.11 14.74
C PRO A 114 6.17 4.75 14.85
N GLY A 115 6.76 5.11 13.70
CA GLY A 115 7.97 5.92 13.67
C GLY A 115 7.69 7.35 14.17
N LYS A 116 8.72 8.04 14.68
CA LYS A 116 8.61 9.41 15.19
C LYS A 116 9.51 10.40 14.49
N LYS A 117 9.05 11.64 14.42
CA LYS A 117 9.82 12.82 14.00
C LYS A 117 9.46 14.00 14.88
N GLU A 118 10.44 14.71 15.43
CA GLU A 118 10.26 15.75 16.46
C GLU A 118 9.41 15.26 17.65
N ASN A 119 9.61 14.00 18.06
CA ASN A 119 8.81 13.28 19.08
C ASN A 119 7.29 13.13 18.75
N LYS A 120 6.87 13.38 17.51
CA LYS A 120 5.49 13.17 17.03
C LYS A 120 5.42 11.89 16.18
N PRO A 121 4.39 11.04 16.32
CA PRO A 121 4.23 9.87 15.45
C PRO A 121 3.89 10.30 14.02
N VAL A 122 4.48 9.64 13.03
CA VAL A 122 4.35 9.97 11.60
C VAL A 122 4.17 8.72 10.75
N ASP A 123 3.62 8.90 9.55
CA ASP A 123 3.52 7.85 8.54
C ASP A 123 4.89 7.60 7.89
N VAL A 124 5.33 6.34 7.82
CA VAL A 124 6.66 5.94 7.32
C VAL A 124 6.55 4.80 6.32
N GLU A 125 7.20 4.93 5.16
CA GLU A 125 7.37 3.82 4.22
C GLU A 125 8.45 2.87 4.74
N MET A 126 8.09 1.59 4.87
CA MET A 126 8.94 0.50 5.33
C MET A 126 9.10 -0.53 4.22
N LYS A 127 10.25 -1.21 4.21
CA LYS A 127 10.56 -2.30 3.27
C LYS A 127 10.90 -3.57 4.03
N LEU A 128 10.27 -4.68 3.67
CA LEU A 128 10.41 -5.98 4.33
C LEU A 128 10.89 -7.04 3.34
N PRO A 129 12.09 -7.64 3.53
CA PRO A 129 12.42 -8.92 2.92
C PRO A 129 11.72 -10.06 3.68
N VAL A 130 11.04 -10.95 2.95
CA VAL A 130 10.51 -12.21 3.49
C VAL A 130 11.18 -13.36 2.76
N GLN A 131 11.95 -14.18 3.48
CA GLN A 131 12.65 -15.34 2.91
C GLN A 131 11.79 -16.59 2.95
N PHE A 132 11.67 -17.29 1.81
CA PHE A 132 11.09 -18.61 1.69
C PHE A 132 12.21 -19.60 1.39
N LYS A 133 12.43 -20.55 2.32
CA LYS A 133 13.43 -21.62 2.22
C LYS A 133 12.86 -22.92 2.80
N LEU A 134 13.18 -24.06 2.18
CA LEU A 134 12.79 -25.41 2.57
C LEU A 134 13.82 -26.06 3.54
#